data_AF-A0A1H3GKU7-F1
#
_entry.id   AF-A0A1H3GKU7-F1
#
_cell.length_a   1.000
_cell.length_b   1.000
_cell.length_c   1.000
_cell.angle_alpha   90.00
_cell.angle_beta   90.00
_cell.angle_gamma   90.00
#
_symmetry.space_group_name_H-M   'P 1'
#
loop_
_entity.id
_entity.type
_entity.pdbx_description
1 polymer ?
#
loop_
_entity_poly.entity_id
_entity_poly.type
_entity_poly.pdbx_seq_one_letter_code
_entity_poly.pdbx_strand_id
1 'polypeptide(L)'
;MSDRKKFWTLRYIIINATYFAVYSGIHAYASVFLLEKGFSNTLIGITLALANILSVIFQPIVAGLIDKQGKLTNRNVSMASTALLLIGSVLLLLIKNGTVVIFLIFALIYMVQMVYQPIITAMYFEYEAAGCHIYYGLARGLGSCGFAIVSFFTGRAIGWFGVNILMILDIVFLSIALVVLFFFKKPVVDIPAQTKTEVAHNNLISFIKTYPGFMLFVLGAVCFFFAHNAINDYMIQIITPLGGNETNMGIAVSCAAFLELPAMALINKIMKKISVKNLLLISGIAFFIKHLLMLIAPNMVVVYISQAMQMFAYAIFIPAGAYFVNQTMARLDQVKGQAYINCSITLGGVFSSLICGRLLDVKGPHFMLIVSVIVTLAGLVIAVVALKGLSKHSTRNA
;
A
#
# COMPACT_ATOMS: atom_id res chain seq x y z
N MET A 1 18.46 -31.42 2.14
CA MET A 1 18.49 -29.95 1.99
C MET A 1 17.20 -29.33 1.43
N SER A 2 16.33 -30.08 0.74
CA SER A 2 15.05 -29.59 0.19
C SER A 2 14.00 -29.22 1.26
N ASP A 3 13.87 -30.01 2.33
CA ASP A 3 12.78 -29.84 3.32
C ASP A 3 12.96 -28.63 4.25
N ARG A 4 14.20 -28.28 4.62
CA ARG A 4 14.49 -27.07 5.40
C ARG A 4 14.15 -25.78 4.63
N LYS A 5 14.37 -25.75 3.31
CA LYS A 5 14.00 -24.59 2.46
C LYS A 5 12.49 -24.39 2.37
N LYS A 6 11.73 -25.50 2.22
CA LYS A 6 10.26 -25.47 2.21
C LYS A 6 9.71 -24.90 3.53
N PHE A 7 10.35 -25.21 4.65
CA PHE A 7 9.92 -24.75 5.96
C PHE A 7 10.13 -23.26 6.22
N TRP A 8 11.27 -22.69 5.81
CA TRP A 8 11.51 -21.24 5.90
C TRP A 8 10.53 -20.45 5.04
N THR A 9 10.32 -20.92 3.80
CA THR A 9 9.38 -20.30 2.87
C THR A 9 7.96 -20.35 3.41
N LEU A 10 7.49 -21.49 3.93
CA LEU A 10 6.15 -21.64 4.49
C LEU A 10 5.91 -20.69 5.67
N ARG A 11 6.85 -20.60 6.62
CA ARG A 11 6.72 -19.69 7.76
C ARG A 11 6.66 -18.23 7.34
N TYR A 12 7.50 -17.84 6.37
CA TYR A 12 7.51 -16.48 5.83
C TYR A 12 6.24 -16.17 5.01
N ILE A 13 5.69 -17.16 4.30
CA ILE A 13 4.36 -17.08 3.66
C ILE A 13 3.29 -16.78 4.72
N ILE A 14 3.27 -17.52 5.83
CA ILE A 14 2.25 -17.32 6.87
C ILE A 14 2.36 -15.91 7.46
N ILE A 15 3.57 -15.42 7.74
CA ILE A 15 3.80 -14.04 8.23
C ILE A 15 3.26 -13.01 7.23
N ASN A 16 3.52 -13.18 5.93
CA ASN A 16 3.00 -12.26 4.91
C ASN A 16 1.48 -12.35 4.78
N ALA A 17 0.92 -13.56 4.76
CA ALA A 17 -0.51 -13.79 4.63
C ALA A 17 -1.29 -13.20 5.81
N THR A 18 -0.82 -13.38 7.05
CA THR A 18 -1.45 -12.80 8.23
C THR A 18 -1.28 -11.28 8.28
N TYR A 19 -0.12 -10.74 7.88
CA TYR A 19 0.08 -9.30 7.76
C TYR A 19 -0.94 -8.67 6.79
N PHE A 20 -1.11 -9.25 5.60
CA PHE A 20 -2.02 -8.74 4.59
C PHE A 20 -3.50 -9.01 4.91
N ALA A 21 -3.80 -10.06 5.68
CA ALA A 21 -5.12 -10.29 6.25
C ALA A 21 -5.51 -9.17 7.23
N VAL A 22 -4.61 -8.81 8.15
CA VAL A 22 -4.81 -7.68 9.08
C VAL A 22 -4.84 -6.34 8.34
N TYR A 23 -4.04 -6.20 7.28
CA TYR A 23 -4.08 -5.02 6.42
C TYR A 23 -5.47 -4.84 5.79
N SER A 24 -6.18 -5.91 5.42
CA SER A 24 -7.57 -5.81 4.98
C SER A 24 -8.45 -5.16 6.05
N GLY A 25 -8.39 -5.62 7.30
CA GLY A 25 -9.20 -5.06 8.39
C GLY A 25 -8.84 -3.60 8.71
N ILE A 26 -7.56 -3.34 8.98
CA ILE A 26 -7.07 -2.04 9.47
C ILE A 26 -7.03 -0.98 8.36
N HIS A 27 -6.80 -1.36 7.09
CA HIS A 27 -6.71 -0.41 5.98
C HIS A 27 -7.98 -0.39 5.13
N ALA A 28 -8.35 -1.51 4.50
CA ALA A 28 -9.49 -1.52 3.58
C ALA A 28 -10.81 -1.24 4.32
N TYR A 29 -11.05 -1.88 5.47
CA TYR A 29 -12.26 -1.68 6.26
C TYR A 29 -12.15 -0.58 7.33
N ALA A 30 -11.09 0.24 7.30
CA ALA A 30 -10.84 1.30 8.28
C ALA A 30 -12.04 2.23 8.43
N SER A 31 -12.55 2.70 7.30
CA SER A 31 -13.67 3.63 7.29
C SER A 31 -14.97 2.99 7.77
N VAL A 32 -15.19 1.69 7.49
CA VAL A 32 -16.38 0.97 7.99
C VAL A 32 -16.35 0.93 9.52
N PHE A 33 -15.20 0.57 10.10
CA PHE A 33 -15.03 0.53 11.55
C PHE A 33 -15.25 1.90 12.20
N LEU A 34 -14.61 2.94 11.67
CA LEU A 34 -14.66 4.28 12.27
C LEU A 34 -16.04 4.95 12.12
N LEU A 35 -16.74 4.73 11.00
CA LEU A 35 -18.13 5.19 10.82
C LEU A 35 -19.05 4.59 11.88
N GLU A 36 -18.96 3.28 12.13
CA GLU A 36 -19.77 2.61 13.17
C GLU A 36 -19.46 3.14 14.58
N LYS A 37 -18.23 3.60 14.81
CA LYS A 37 -17.83 4.28 16.06
C LYS A 37 -18.24 5.76 16.12
N GLY A 38 -19.02 6.25 15.15
CA GLY A 38 -19.56 7.60 15.12
C GLY A 38 -18.63 8.68 14.59
N PHE A 39 -17.57 8.32 13.85
CA PHE A 39 -16.67 9.29 13.26
C PHE A 39 -17.31 9.93 12.02
N SER A 40 -17.09 11.23 11.82
CA SER A 40 -17.36 11.87 10.53
C SER A 40 -16.31 11.48 9.50
N ASN A 41 -16.60 11.67 8.20
CA ASN A 41 -15.63 11.34 7.15
C ASN A 41 -14.39 12.24 7.24
N THR A 42 -14.55 13.49 7.69
CA THR A 42 -13.43 14.38 7.98
C THR A 42 -12.52 13.79 9.06
N LEU A 43 -13.08 13.27 10.15
CA LEU A 43 -12.29 12.72 11.24
C LEU A 43 -11.61 11.40 10.85
N ILE A 44 -12.28 10.57 10.05
CA ILE A 44 -11.66 9.38 9.42
C ILE A 44 -10.45 9.82 8.60
N GLY A 45 -10.63 10.81 7.72
CA GLY A 45 -9.56 11.37 6.91
C GLY A 45 -8.36 11.87 7.69
N ILE A 46 -8.61 12.62 8.78
CA ILE A 46 -7.56 13.08 9.70
C ILE A 46 -6.84 11.90 10.35
N THR A 47 -7.58 10.87 10.79
CA THR A 47 -7.01 9.67 11.42
C THR A 47 -6.04 8.95 10.49
N LEU A 48 -6.49 8.66 9.26
CA LEU A 48 -5.71 7.95 8.25
C LEU A 48 -4.49 8.79 7.80
N ALA A 49 -4.69 10.09 7.58
CA ALA A 49 -3.62 10.99 7.16
C ALA A 49 -2.54 11.11 8.24
N LEU A 50 -2.93 11.34 9.51
CA LEU A 50 -2.00 11.44 10.62
C LEU A 50 -1.19 10.15 10.78
N ALA A 51 -1.86 9.00 10.72
CA ALA A 51 -1.19 7.70 10.83
C ALA A 51 -0.20 7.46 9.68
N ASN A 52 -0.56 7.82 8.44
CA ASN A 52 0.34 7.74 7.29
C ASN A 52 1.55 8.68 7.43
N ILE A 53 1.34 9.95 7.79
CA ILE A 53 2.42 10.94 7.99
C ILE A 53 3.40 10.43 9.06
N LEU A 54 2.87 10.01 10.20
CA LEU A 54 3.69 9.46 11.28
C LEU A 54 4.43 8.21 10.81
N SER A 55 3.80 7.32 10.05
CA SER A 55 4.47 6.11 9.56
C SER A 55 5.71 6.43 8.71
N VAL A 56 5.65 7.45 7.85
CA VAL A 56 6.80 7.89 7.03
C VAL A 56 7.95 8.41 7.89
N ILE A 57 7.63 9.11 8.99
CA ILE A 57 8.62 9.62 9.94
C ILE A 57 9.24 8.47 10.75
N PHE A 58 8.42 7.53 11.21
CA PHE A 58 8.85 6.43 12.08
C PHE A 58 9.58 5.30 11.33
N GLN A 59 9.29 5.05 10.05
CA GLN A 59 9.97 4.05 9.22
C GLN A 59 11.51 4.14 9.28
N PRO A 60 12.15 5.29 8.97
CA PRO A 60 13.61 5.42 9.03
C PRO A 60 14.14 5.39 10.47
N ILE A 61 13.39 5.89 11.45
CA ILE A 61 13.78 5.83 12.88
C ILE A 61 13.89 4.38 13.32
N VAL A 62 12.86 3.57 13.05
CA VAL A 62 12.84 2.15 13.42
C VAL A 62 13.92 1.38 12.67
N ALA A 63 14.12 1.65 11.37
CA ALA A 63 15.21 1.04 10.61
C ALA A 63 16.59 1.37 11.22
N GLY A 64 16.84 2.63 11.58
CA GLY A 64 18.09 3.05 12.22
C GLY A 64 18.29 2.47 13.63
N LEU A 65 17.22 2.15 14.36
CA LEU A 65 17.29 1.45 15.64
C LEU A 65 17.63 -0.04 15.48
N ILE A 66 17.16 -0.68 14.40
CA ILE A 66 17.47 -2.08 14.07
C ILE A 66 18.91 -2.23 13.57
N ASP A 67 19.40 -1.27 12.78
CA ASP A 67 20.76 -1.29 12.24
C ASP A 67 21.85 -1.16 13.33
N LYS A 68 21.50 -0.67 14.53
CA LYS A 68 22.42 -0.63 15.67
C LYS A 68 22.59 -2.03 16.25
N GLN A 69 23.85 -2.44 16.47
CA GLN A 69 24.15 -3.72 17.14
C GLN A 69 23.48 -3.75 18.53
N GLY A 70 22.58 -4.72 18.75
CA GLY A 70 21.80 -4.80 19.98
C GLY A 70 20.66 -5.81 19.93
N LYS A 71 19.73 -5.70 20.88
CA LYS A 71 18.57 -6.61 21.04
C LYS A 71 17.45 -6.37 20.02
N LEU A 72 17.46 -5.25 19.30
CA LEU A 72 16.43 -4.88 18.32
C LEU A 72 16.76 -5.49 16.96
N THR A 73 16.32 -6.72 16.73
CA THR A 73 16.38 -7.37 15.42
C THR A 73 15.08 -7.15 14.65
N ASN A 74 15.09 -7.32 13.32
CA ASN A 74 13.86 -7.23 12.51
C ASN A 74 12.77 -8.16 13.04
N ARG A 75 13.14 -9.37 13.48
CA ARG A 75 12.22 -10.33 14.12
C ARG A 75 11.63 -9.78 15.43
N ASN A 76 12.45 -9.24 16.32
CA ASN A 76 11.96 -8.74 17.62
C ASN A 76 11.07 -7.51 17.45
N VAL A 77 11.40 -6.62 16.52
CA VAL A 77 10.54 -5.47 16.19
C VAL A 77 9.25 -5.93 15.48
N SER A 78 9.30 -6.97 14.64
CA SER A 78 8.10 -7.60 14.06
C SER A 78 7.18 -8.18 15.12
N MET A 79 7.74 -8.86 16.13
CA MET A 79 6.99 -9.37 17.28
C MET A 79 6.38 -8.24 18.11
N ALA A 80 7.13 -7.18 18.39
CA ALA A 80 6.64 -6.01 19.12
C ALA A 80 5.51 -5.30 18.36
N SER A 81 5.65 -5.13 17.03
CA SER A 81 4.62 -4.56 16.16
C SER A 81 3.36 -5.43 16.17
N THR A 82 3.51 -6.75 16.01
CA THR A 82 2.39 -7.71 16.08
C THR A 82 1.68 -7.67 17.43
N ALA A 83 2.44 -7.62 18.54
CA ALA A 83 1.87 -7.52 19.87
C ALA A 83 1.14 -6.19 20.10
N LEU A 84 1.68 -5.07 19.61
CA LEU A 84 1.05 -3.75 19.73
C LEU A 84 -0.25 -3.67 18.92
N LEU A 85 -0.26 -4.23 17.70
CA LEU A 85 -1.47 -4.37 16.90
C LEU A 85 -2.53 -5.23 17.59
N LEU A 86 -2.10 -6.34 18.22
CA LEU A 86 -2.99 -7.26 18.93
C LEU A 86 -3.61 -6.58 20.15
N ILE A 87 -2.80 -5.91 20.97
CA ILE A 87 -3.25 -5.13 22.13
C ILE A 87 -4.22 -4.04 21.68
N GLY A 88 -3.88 -3.29 20.63
CA GLY A 88 -4.76 -2.25 20.08
C GLY A 88 -6.11 -2.80 19.60
N SER A 89 -6.10 -3.96 18.92
CA SER A 89 -7.32 -4.63 18.45
C SER A 89 -8.20 -5.09 19.62
N VAL A 90 -7.59 -5.63 20.68
CA VAL A 90 -8.31 -6.00 21.92
C VAL A 90 -8.89 -4.75 22.59
N LEU A 91 -8.12 -3.67 22.72
CA LEU A 91 -8.61 -2.42 23.30
C LEU A 91 -9.79 -1.84 22.51
N LEU A 92 -9.74 -1.87 21.17
CA LEU A 92 -10.83 -1.41 20.31
C LEU A 92 -12.11 -2.26 20.39
N LEU A 93 -12.00 -3.55 20.77
CA LEU A 93 -13.16 -4.37 21.11
C LEU A 93 -13.80 -3.97 22.44
N LEU A 94 -12.98 -3.67 23.45
CA LEU A 94 -13.45 -3.35 24.79
C LEU A 94 -14.00 -1.92 24.89
N ILE A 95 -13.40 -0.97 24.17
CA ILE A 95 -13.78 0.44 24.18
C ILE A 95 -14.95 0.65 23.23
N LYS A 96 -16.14 0.84 23.82
CA LYS A 96 -17.37 1.10 23.07
C LYS A 96 -17.56 2.58 22.73
N ASN A 97 -17.20 3.48 23.65
CA ASN A 97 -17.42 4.92 23.56
C ASN A 97 -16.11 5.70 23.79
N GLY A 98 -16.04 6.92 23.27
CA GLY A 98 -14.90 7.84 23.46
C GLY A 98 -14.11 8.06 22.18
N THR A 99 -14.60 8.96 21.33
CA THR A 99 -14.04 9.28 20.01
C THR A 99 -12.54 9.57 20.05
N VAL A 100 -12.07 10.33 21.04
CA VAL A 100 -10.63 10.67 21.18
C VAL A 100 -9.79 9.43 21.47
N VAL A 101 -10.26 8.54 22.34
CA VAL A 101 -9.51 7.32 22.70
C VAL A 101 -9.46 6.36 21.51
N ILE A 102 -10.59 6.17 20.82
CA ILE A 102 -10.65 5.35 19.60
C ILE A 102 -9.74 5.94 18.52
N PHE A 103 -9.75 7.26 18.34
CA PHE A 103 -8.89 7.97 17.39
C PHE A 103 -7.41 7.68 17.65
N LEU A 104 -6.96 7.85 18.90
CA LEU A 104 -5.56 7.64 19.28
C LEU A 104 -5.13 6.18 19.08
N ILE A 105 -5.95 5.22 19.51
CA ILE A 105 -5.63 3.79 19.37
C ILE A 105 -5.64 3.38 17.90
N PHE A 106 -6.67 3.79 17.14
CA PHE A 106 -6.78 3.44 15.73
C PHE A 106 -5.65 4.06 14.89
N ALA A 107 -5.32 5.34 15.11
CA ALA A 107 -4.19 5.99 14.46
C ALA A 107 -2.87 5.29 14.79
N LEU A 108 -2.67 4.86 16.03
CA LEU A 108 -1.49 4.11 16.45
C LEU A 108 -1.39 2.76 15.74
N ILE A 109 -2.45 1.92 15.76
CA ILE A 109 -2.39 0.61 15.09
C ILE A 109 -2.22 0.75 13.58
N TYR A 110 -2.85 1.74 12.95
CA TYR A 110 -2.70 1.99 11.53
C TYR A 110 -1.27 2.41 11.20
N MET A 111 -0.69 3.33 11.98
CA MET A 111 0.72 3.74 11.82
C MET A 111 1.66 2.55 11.96
N VAL A 112 1.47 1.72 13.01
CA VAL A 112 2.28 0.52 13.26
C VAL A 112 2.16 -0.46 12.10
N GLN A 113 0.95 -0.67 11.58
CA GLN A 113 0.72 -1.53 10.42
C GLN A 113 1.56 -1.06 9.21
N MET A 114 1.58 0.24 8.92
CA MET A 114 2.36 0.81 7.82
C MET A 114 3.89 0.74 8.06
N VAL A 115 4.35 0.88 9.30
CA VAL A 115 5.77 0.71 9.67
C VAL A 115 6.19 -0.77 9.62
N TYR A 116 5.28 -1.70 9.86
CA TYR A 116 5.57 -3.12 9.96
C TYR A 116 5.93 -3.78 8.60
N GLN A 117 5.31 -3.35 7.50
CA GLN A 117 5.56 -3.90 6.16
C GLN A 117 7.04 -3.88 5.70
N PRO A 118 7.77 -2.75 5.77
CA PRO A 118 9.18 -2.74 5.40
C PRO A 118 10.05 -3.60 6.32
N ILE A 119 9.67 -3.77 7.60
CA ILE A 119 10.40 -4.61 8.56
C ILE A 119 10.29 -6.09 8.20
N ILE A 120 9.09 -6.55 7.80
CA ILE A 120 8.90 -7.92 7.29
C ILE A 120 9.80 -8.16 6.07
N THR A 121 9.88 -7.17 5.17
CA THR A 121 10.73 -7.26 3.97
C THR A 121 12.21 -7.25 4.30
N ALA A 122 12.67 -6.42 5.23
CA ALA A 122 14.06 -6.40 5.71
C ALA A 122 14.44 -7.72 6.39
N MET A 123 13.52 -8.31 7.17
CA MET A 123 13.70 -9.62 7.79
C MET A 123 13.96 -10.72 6.75
N TYR A 124 13.31 -10.67 5.57
CA TYR A 124 13.63 -11.62 4.50
C TYR A 124 15.11 -11.53 4.07
N PHE A 125 15.60 -10.34 3.77
CA PHE A 125 17.00 -10.16 3.34
C PHE A 125 17.99 -10.58 4.42
N GLU A 126 17.69 -10.27 5.68
CA GLU A 126 18.49 -10.70 6.83
C GLU A 126 18.56 -12.24 6.92
N TYR A 127 17.46 -12.93 6.66
CA TYR A 127 17.39 -14.39 6.74
C TYR A 127 18.05 -15.06 5.54
N GLU A 128 17.87 -14.51 4.33
CA GLU A 128 18.54 -14.97 3.12
C GLU A 128 20.06 -14.85 3.26
N ALA A 129 20.57 -13.72 3.81
CA ALA A 129 21.99 -13.52 4.10
C ALA A 129 22.54 -14.50 5.15
N ALA A 130 21.68 -14.99 6.06
CA ALA A 130 22.01 -16.04 7.03
C ALA A 130 21.86 -17.47 6.46
N GLY A 131 21.71 -17.62 5.14
CA GLY A 131 21.56 -18.92 4.46
C GLY A 131 20.16 -19.54 4.55
N CYS A 132 19.16 -18.80 5.06
CA CYS A 132 17.77 -19.24 5.09
C CYS A 132 17.09 -18.89 3.76
N HIS A 133 17.25 -19.78 2.77
CA HIS A 133 16.69 -19.56 1.44
C HIS A 133 15.14 -19.51 1.46
N ILE A 134 14.57 -18.37 1.05
CA ILE A 134 13.13 -18.10 1.01
C ILE A 134 12.73 -17.68 -0.41
N TYR A 135 11.67 -18.29 -0.95
CA TYR A 135 11.07 -17.85 -2.21
C TYR A 135 10.25 -16.56 -2.03
N TYR A 136 10.91 -15.39 -1.99
CA TYR A 136 10.28 -14.11 -1.67
C TYR A 136 9.09 -13.76 -2.56
N GLY A 137 9.22 -13.89 -3.89
CA GLY A 137 8.14 -13.55 -4.82
C GLY A 137 6.87 -14.38 -4.59
N LEU A 138 7.03 -15.69 -4.31
CA LEU A 138 5.92 -16.58 -3.94
C LEU A 138 5.29 -16.14 -2.61
N ALA A 139 6.11 -15.85 -1.60
CA ALA A 139 5.63 -15.46 -0.28
C ALA A 139 4.89 -14.11 -0.29
N ARG A 140 5.43 -13.13 -1.00
CA ARG A 140 4.79 -11.82 -1.16
C ARG A 140 3.50 -11.91 -1.96
N GLY A 141 3.46 -12.74 -3.01
CA GLY A 141 2.27 -12.98 -3.83
C GLY A 141 1.16 -13.67 -3.04
N LEU A 142 1.49 -14.72 -2.28
CA LEU A 142 0.52 -15.38 -1.39
C LEU A 142 0.05 -14.47 -0.24
N GLY A 143 0.85 -13.49 0.17
CA GLY A 143 0.41 -12.39 1.02
C GLY A 143 -0.78 -11.62 0.42
N SER A 144 -0.67 -11.19 -0.84
CA SER A 144 -1.77 -10.52 -1.55
C SER A 144 -2.99 -11.44 -1.73
N CYS A 145 -2.79 -12.74 -1.96
CA CYS A 145 -3.90 -13.71 -1.94
C CYS A 145 -4.60 -13.73 -0.57
N GLY A 146 -3.84 -13.65 0.53
CA GLY A 146 -4.38 -13.51 1.88
C GLY A 146 -5.27 -12.27 2.02
N PHE A 147 -4.80 -11.10 1.57
CA PHE A 147 -5.63 -9.89 1.52
C PHE A 147 -6.91 -10.10 0.71
N ALA A 148 -6.82 -10.65 -0.49
CA ALA A 148 -7.97 -10.83 -1.38
C ALA A 148 -8.99 -11.82 -0.81
N ILE A 149 -8.55 -12.94 -0.24
CA ILE A 149 -9.44 -13.94 0.37
C ILE A 149 -10.10 -13.36 1.63
N VAL A 150 -9.32 -12.77 2.53
CA VAL A 150 -9.85 -12.23 3.78
C VAL A 150 -10.81 -11.09 3.49
N SER A 151 -10.47 -10.14 2.62
CA SER A 151 -11.36 -9.04 2.26
C SER A 151 -12.73 -9.52 1.74
N PHE A 152 -12.75 -10.61 0.96
CA PHE A 152 -13.97 -11.18 0.39
C PHE A 152 -14.90 -11.71 1.49
N PHE A 153 -14.34 -12.45 2.44
CA PHE A 153 -15.11 -13.04 3.54
C PHE A 153 -15.45 -12.01 4.64
N THR A 154 -14.55 -11.07 4.91
CA THR A 154 -14.74 -10.03 5.94
C THR A 154 -16.01 -9.21 5.69
N GLY A 155 -16.28 -8.81 4.44
CA GLY A 155 -17.46 -8.01 4.11
C GLY A 155 -18.77 -8.72 4.45
N ARG A 156 -18.85 -10.03 4.18
CA ARG A 156 -19.99 -10.87 4.55
C ARG A 156 -20.05 -11.13 6.05
N ALA A 157 -18.90 -11.33 6.68
CA ALA A 157 -18.81 -11.53 8.13
C ALA A 157 -19.31 -10.31 8.91
N ILE A 158 -19.05 -9.08 8.42
CA ILE A 158 -19.59 -7.85 9.03
C ILE A 158 -21.12 -7.84 8.99
N GLY A 159 -21.73 -8.25 7.87
CA GLY A 159 -23.18 -8.33 7.76
C GLY A 159 -23.84 -9.33 8.72
N TRP A 160 -23.13 -10.39 9.11
CA TRP A 160 -23.66 -11.42 10.03
C TRP A 160 -23.34 -11.16 11.50
N PHE A 161 -22.15 -10.65 11.80
CA PHE A 161 -21.62 -10.55 13.16
C PHE A 161 -21.41 -9.11 13.64
N GLY A 162 -21.69 -8.12 12.79
CA GLY A 162 -21.43 -6.70 13.05
C GLY A 162 -19.95 -6.31 12.89
N VAL A 163 -19.66 -5.01 12.99
CA VAL A 163 -18.31 -4.48 12.68
C VAL A 163 -17.21 -5.00 13.60
N ASN A 164 -17.56 -5.43 14.82
CA ASN A 164 -16.59 -5.92 15.81
C ASN A 164 -15.84 -7.17 15.33
N ILE A 165 -16.39 -7.88 14.34
CA ILE A 165 -15.72 -9.02 13.70
C ILE A 165 -14.36 -8.63 13.11
N LEU A 166 -14.18 -7.37 12.69
CA LEU A 166 -12.90 -6.87 12.18
C LEU A 166 -11.78 -7.07 13.21
N MET A 167 -11.99 -6.59 14.42
CA MET A 167 -10.99 -6.70 15.48
C MET A 167 -10.80 -8.15 15.94
N ILE A 168 -11.85 -8.98 15.89
CA ILE A 168 -11.74 -10.42 16.20
C ILE A 168 -10.85 -11.12 15.16
N LEU A 169 -11.07 -10.85 13.87
CA LEU A 169 -10.24 -11.39 12.78
C LEU A 169 -8.79 -10.93 12.93
N ASP A 170 -8.57 -9.64 13.23
CA ASP A 170 -7.24 -9.11 13.48
C ASP A 170 -6.55 -9.85 14.64
N ILE A 171 -7.24 -10.05 15.78
CA ILE A 171 -6.70 -10.81 16.91
C ILE A 171 -6.33 -12.24 16.51
N VAL A 172 -7.18 -12.93 15.74
CA VAL A 172 -6.90 -14.30 15.28
C VAL A 172 -5.65 -14.34 14.40
N PHE A 173 -5.58 -13.49 13.36
CA PHE A 173 -4.44 -13.48 12.45
C PHE A 173 -3.15 -13.00 13.11
N LEU A 174 -3.23 -12.00 14.00
CA LEU A 174 -2.07 -11.52 14.78
C LEU A 174 -1.58 -12.56 15.78
N SER A 175 -2.47 -13.34 16.39
CA SER A 175 -2.08 -14.43 17.29
C SER A 175 -1.32 -15.52 16.52
N ILE A 176 -1.80 -15.90 15.33
CA ILE A 176 -1.10 -16.83 14.44
C ILE A 176 0.27 -16.25 14.05
N ALA A 177 0.32 -14.99 13.64
CA ALA A 177 1.56 -14.31 13.26
C ALA A 177 2.57 -14.30 14.40
N LEU A 178 2.13 -14.00 15.62
CA LEU A 178 2.98 -13.93 16.80
C LEU A 178 3.58 -15.29 17.16
N VAL A 179 2.78 -16.36 17.11
CA VAL A 179 3.26 -17.74 17.31
C VAL A 179 4.30 -18.11 16.25
N VAL A 180 4.03 -17.82 14.97
CA VAL A 180 4.98 -18.13 13.89
C VAL A 180 6.28 -17.33 14.06
N LEU A 181 6.22 -16.02 14.34
CA LEU A 181 7.38 -15.18 14.60
C LEU A 181 8.19 -15.68 15.82
N PHE A 182 7.51 -16.15 16.86
CA PHE A 182 8.15 -16.70 18.04
C PHE A 182 9.05 -17.90 17.69
N PHE A 183 8.63 -18.77 16.77
CA PHE A 183 9.44 -19.90 16.29
C PHE A 183 10.32 -19.61 15.07
N PHE A 184 10.17 -18.45 14.44
CA PHE A 184 10.93 -18.04 13.26
C PHE A 184 12.30 -17.47 13.65
N LYS A 185 13.17 -18.24 14.31
CA LYS A 185 14.51 -17.80 14.73
C LYS A 185 15.55 -18.14 13.66
N LYS A 186 16.27 -17.14 13.12
CA LYS A 186 17.41 -17.40 12.24
C LYS A 186 18.57 -18.06 13.02
N PRO A 187 19.42 -18.87 12.36
CA PRO A 187 20.68 -19.32 12.97
C PRO A 187 21.59 -18.13 13.27
N VAL A 188 22.38 -18.24 14.34
CA VAL A 188 23.44 -17.26 14.64
C VAL A 188 24.53 -17.48 13.60
N VAL A 189 24.74 -16.48 12.77
CA VAL A 189 25.80 -16.44 11.77
C VAL A 189 26.49 -15.10 11.94
N ASP A 190 27.81 -15.12 12.09
CA ASP A 190 28.63 -13.91 12.04
C ASP A 190 28.67 -13.44 10.59
N ILE A 191 27.70 -12.62 10.21
CA ILE A 191 27.70 -11.97 8.91
C ILE A 191 28.66 -10.78 9.03
N PRO A 192 29.78 -10.75 8.28
CA PRO A 192 30.68 -9.61 8.31
C PRO A 192 29.92 -8.34 7.95
N ALA A 193 30.13 -7.29 8.73
CA ALA A 193 29.46 -6.01 8.55
C ALA A 193 29.72 -5.50 7.12
N GLN A 194 28.67 -5.42 6.31
CA GLN A 194 28.77 -4.77 5.01
C GLN A 194 28.95 -3.27 5.25
N THR A 195 30.14 -2.78 4.91
CA THR A 195 30.45 -1.35 4.87
C THR A 195 29.58 -0.73 3.77
N LYS A 196 28.54 0.02 4.16
CA LYS A 196 27.75 0.83 3.21
C LYS A 196 28.57 2.07 2.87
N THR A 197 29.38 1.96 1.83
CA THR A 197 30.38 2.98 1.44
C THR A 197 30.01 3.67 0.13
N GLU A 198 28.77 4.12 -0.07
CA GLU A 198 28.48 5.03 -1.19
C GLU A 198 27.53 6.14 -0.78
N VAL A 199 27.93 7.38 -1.06
CA VAL A 199 27.19 8.59 -0.75
C VAL A 199 26.47 9.05 -2.03
N ALA A 200 25.15 8.90 -2.04
CA ALA A 200 24.29 9.37 -3.13
C ALA A 200 24.11 10.90 -3.11
N HIS A 201 23.54 11.51 -4.16
CA HIS A 201 23.23 12.95 -4.18
C HIS A 201 22.26 13.35 -3.07
N ASN A 202 22.73 13.95 -1.97
CA ASN A 202 21.95 14.08 -0.74
C ASN A 202 20.87 15.18 -0.73
N ASN A 203 20.73 16.00 -1.77
CA ASN A 203 19.81 17.14 -1.78
C ASN A 203 18.68 17.01 -2.83
N LEU A 204 17.42 17.14 -2.38
CA LEU A 204 16.20 17.15 -3.20
C LEU A 204 16.27 18.19 -4.33
N ILE A 205 16.78 19.40 -4.06
CA ILE A 205 16.86 20.48 -5.06
C ILE A 205 17.82 20.09 -6.19
N SER A 206 18.94 19.45 -5.85
CA SER A 206 19.88 18.92 -6.84
C SER A 206 19.20 17.84 -7.70
N PHE A 207 18.50 16.91 -7.05
CA PHE A 207 17.78 15.84 -7.76
C PHE A 207 16.72 16.36 -8.73
N ILE A 208 15.95 17.39 -8.33
CA ILE A 208 14.94 18.02 -9.20
C ILE A 208 15.58 18.66 -10.42
N LYS A 209 16.73 19.35 -10.25
CA LYS A 209 17.46 19.96 -11.36
C LYS A 209 18.03 18.93 -12.32
N THR A 210 18.50 17.80 -11.81
CA THR A 210 19.07 16.71 -12.61
C THR A 210 18.01 15.92 -13.37
N TYR A 211 16.86 15.65 -12.73
CA TYR A 211 15.79 14.81 -13.31
C TYR A 211 14.42 15.53 -13.34
N PRO A 212 14.29 16.71 -13.99
CA PRO A 212 13.09 17.53 -13.92
C PRO A 212 11.87 16.83 -14.56
N GLY A 213 12.06 16.13 -15.68
CA GLY A 213 10.99 15.37 -16.33
C GLY A 213 10.49 14.21 -15.47
N PHE A 214 11.37 13.55 -14.72
CA PHE A 214 10.97 12.50 -13.78
C PHE A 214 10.19 13.08 -12.60
N MET A 215 10.65 14.18 -12.00
CA MET A 215 9.94 14.80 -10.87
C MET A 215 8.58 15.36 -11.28
N LEU A 216 8.45 15.86 -12.52
CA LEU A 216 7.16 16.22 -13.08
C LEU A 216 6.25 14.98 -13.25
N PHE A 217 6.80 13.84 -13.68
CA PHE A 217 6.04 12.58 -13.71
C PHE A 217 5.61 12.12 -12.31
N VAL A 218 6.48 12.24 -11.29
CA VAL A 218 6.14 11.95 -9.88
C VAL A 218 4.99 12.82 -9.41
N LEU A 219 4.95 14.11 -9.77
CA LEU A 219 3.82 14.99 -9.47
C LEU A 219 2.53 14.49 -10.13
N GLY A 220 2.58 14.07 -11.40
CA GLY A 220 1.44 13.43 -12.06
C GLY A 220 0.99 12.15 -11.36
N ALA A 221 1.94 11.34 -10.87
CA ALA A 221 1.64 10.14 -10.09
C ALA A 221 0.96 10.44 -8.75
N VAL A 222 1.33 11.52 -8.05
CA VAL A 222 0.63 11.97 -6.83
C VAL A 222 -0.86 12.17 -7.12
N CYS A 223 -1.21 12.77 -8.27
CA CYS A 223 -2.59 12.97 -8.67
C CYS A 223 -3.33 11.66 -8.98
N PHE A 224 -2.67 10.68 -9.60
CA PHE A 224 -3.26 9.34 -9.79
C PHE A 224 -3.55 8.68 -8.46
N PHE A 225 -2.57 8.71 -7.55
CA PHE A 225 -2.70 8.09 -6.23
C PHE A 225 -3.63 8.83 -5.29
N PHE A 226 -3.83 10.14 -5.47
CA PHE A 226 -4.86 10.90 -4.77
C PHE A 226 -6.25 10.28 -5.01
N ALA A 227 -6.66 10.16 -6.26
CA ALA A 227 -7.97 9.59 -6.59
C ALA A 227 -8.04 8.09 -6.28
N HIS A 228 -6.94 7.36 -6.50
CA HIS A 228 -6.87 5.94 -6.18
C HIS A 228 -7.09 5.69 -4.69
N ASN A 229 -6.37 6.40 -3.82
CA ASN A 229 -6.48 6.24 -2.38
C ASN A 229 -7.81 6.78 -1.86
N ALA A 230 -8.33 7.89 -2.41
CA ALA A 230 -9.68 8.37 -2.07
C ALA A 230 -10.75 7.29 -2.28
N ILE A 231 -10.69 6.57 -3.41
CA ILE A 231 -11.66 5.51 -3.73
C ILE A 231 -11.49 4.30 -2.81
N ASN A 232 -10.26 3.95 -2.41
CA ASN A 232 -10.04 2.82 -1.51
C ASN A 232 -10.41 3.16 -0.06
N ASP A 233 -9.96 4.30 0.46
CA ASP A 233 -10.22 4.76 1.83
C ASP A 233 -11.73 4.93 2.09
N TYR A 234 -12.47 5.44 1.09
CA TYR A 234 -13.88 5.79 1.20
C TYR A 234 -14.80 4.92 0.34
N MET A 235 -14.38 3.69 0.04
CA MET A 235 -15.13 2.78 -0.83
C MET A 235 -16.57 2.57 -0.35
N ILE A 236 -16.76 2.35 0.96
CA ILE A 236 -18.09 2.12 1.52
C ILE A 236 -19.01 3.32 1.28
N GLN A 237 -18.53 4.55 1.50
CA GLN A 237 -19.30 5.76 1.26
C GLN A 237 -19.65 5.97 -0.21
N ILE A 238 -18.77 5.55 -1.13
CA ILE A 238 -19.02 5.64 -2.56
C ILE A 238 -20.13 4.68 -2.99
N ILE A 239 -20.12 3.45 -2.47
CA ILE A 239 -21.01 2.40 -2.96
C ILE A 239 -22.36 2.35 -2.24
N THR A 240 -22.48 2.85 -1.00
CA THR A 240 -23.73 2.84 -0.24
C THR A 240 -24.89 3.52 -0.99
N PRO A 241 -24.72 4.71 -1.61
CA PRO A 241 -25.77 5.32 -2.42
C PRO A 241 -26.16 4.52 -3.67
N LEU A 242 -25.30 3.60 -4.13
CA LEU A 242 -25.53 2.71 -5.27
C LEU A 242 -26.19 1.38 -4.85
N GLY A 243 -26.59 1.25 -3.57
CA GLY A 243 -27.13 0.03 -2.98
C GLY A 243 -26.08 -1.00 -2.57
N GLY A 244 -24.79 -0.62 -2.53
CA GLY A 244 -23.70 -1.46 -2.06
C GLY A 244 -23.62 -1.51 -0.53
N ASN A 245 -23.04 -2.58 -0.01
CA ASN A 245 -22.72 -2.77 1.41
C ASN A 245 -21.29 -3.32 1.59
N GLU A 246 -20.93 -3.71 2.81
CA GLU A 246 -19.61 -4.23 3.17
C GLU A 246 -19.27 -5.51 2.40
N THR A 247 -20.26 -6.36 2.09
CA THR A 247 -20.06 -7.54 1.24
C THR A 247 -19.66 -7.11 -0.18
N ASN A 248 -20.36 -6.11 -0.72
CA ASN A 248 -20.04 -5.59 -2.04
C ASN A 248 -18.65 -4.94 -2.07
N MET A 249 -18.28 -4.19 -1.03
CA MET A 249 -16.95 -3.61 -0.86
C MET A 249 -15.88 -4.69 -0.84
N GLY A 250 -16.06 -5.74 -0.03
CA GLY A 250 -15.15 -6.88 0.04
C GLY A 250 -14.92 -7.54 -1.31
N ILE A 251 -15.99 -7.84 -2.04
CA ILE A 251 -15.91 -8.38 -3.40
C ILE A 251 -15.12 -7.43 -4.32
N ALA A 252 -15.37 -6.12 -4.23
CA ALA A 252 -14.73 -5.12 -5.08
C ALA A 252 -13.21 -5.07 -4.86
N VAL A 253 -12.76 -4.96 -3.61
CA VAL A 253 -11.31 -4.91 -3.29
C VAL A 253 -10.61 -6.24 -3.52
N SER A 254 -11.31 -7.37 -3.30
CA SER A 254 -10.78 -8.70 -3.62
C SER A 254 -10.60 -8.90 -5.12
N CYS A 255 -11.58 -8.47 -5.92
CA CYS A 255 -11.51 -8.52 -7.38
C CYS A 255 -10.30 -7.73 -7.90
N ALA A 256 -10.12 -6.50 -7.39
CA ALA A 256 -8.94 -5.69 -7.70
C ALA A 256 -7.64 -6.44 -7.37
N ALA A 257 -7.48 -6.93 -6.14
CA ALA A 257 -6.27 -7.60 -5.68
C ALA A 257 -5.96 -8.91 -6.42
N PHE A 258 -6.97 -9.72 -6.76
CA PHE A 258 -6.77 -10.94 -7.53
C PHE A 258 -6.29 -10.66 -8.95
N LEU A 259 -6.81 -9.62 -9.59
CA LEU A 259 -6.44 -9.26 -10.96
C LEU A 259 -5.07 -8.60 -11.06
N GLU A 260 -4.55 -8.01 -9.99
CA GLU A 260 -3.19 -7.45 -9.97
C GLU A 260 -2.10 -8.51 -10.17
N LEU A 261 -2.27 -9.69 -9.56
CA LEU A 261 -1.28 -10.77 -9.53
C LEU A 261 -0.87 -11.24 -10.94
N PRO A 262 -1.82 -11.64 -11.83
CA PRO A 262 -1.48 -12.01 -13.20
C PRO A 262 -0.81 -10.88 -13.99
N ALA A 263 -1.27 -9.64 -13.83
CA ALA A 263 -0.71 -8.50 -14.57
C ALA A 263 0.74 -8.22 -14.17
N MET A 264 1.06 -8.22 -12.87
CA MET A 264 2.44 -8.07 -12.40
C MET A 264 3.32 -9.23 -12.87
N ALA A 265 2.82 -10.48 -12.85
CA ALA A 265 3.57 -11.64 -13.32
C ALA A 265 3.91 -11.58 -14.82
N LEU A 266 3.05 -10.96 -15.63
CA LEU A 266 3.23 -10.84 -17.07
C LEU A 266 4.04 -9.61 -17.49
N ILE A 267 4.41 -8.71 -16.57
CA ILE A 267 5.03 -7.42 -16.91
C ILE A 267 6.30 -7.57 -17.76
N ASN A 268 7.17 -8.54 -17.42
CA ASN A 268 8.42 -8.79 -18.16
C ASN A 268 8.16 -9.23 -19.61
N LYS A 269 7.05 -9.96 -19.86
CA LYS A 269 6.65 -10.35 -21.21
C LYS A 269 6.09 -9.16 -21.98
N ILE A 270 5.30 -8.31 -21.32
CA ILE A 270 4.69 -7.11 -21.92
C ILE A 270 5.79 -6.10 -22.31
N MET A 271 6.78 -5.91 -21.44
CA MET A 271 7.89 -4.98 -21.66
C MET A 271 8.80 -5.34 -22.85
N LYS A 272 8.76 -6.58 -23.32
CA LYS A 272 9.45 -6.96 -24.58
C LYS A 272 8.79 -6.34 -25.82
N LYS A 273 7.51 -5.94 -25.72
CA LYS A 273 6.71 -5.41 -26.83
C LYS A 273 6.36 -3.93 -26.67
N ILE A 274 6.25 -3.45 -25.43
CA ILE A 274 5.83 -2.08 -25.13
C ILE A 274 6.90 -1.40 -24.28
N SER A 275 7.31 -0.19 -24.67
CA SER A 275 8.30 0.58 -23.91
C SER A 275 7.76 0.97 -22.54
N VAL A 276 8.66 1.14 -21.57
CA VAL A 276 8.30 1.49 -20.18
C VAL A 276 7.51 2.81 -20.11
N LYS A 277 7.91 3.81 -20.91
CA LYS A 277 7.20 5.09 -20.99
C LYS A 277 5.75 4.90 -21.47
N ASN A 278 5.54 4.06 -22.48
CA ASN A 278 4.19 3.78 -22.98
C ASN A 278 3.36 2.99 -21.96
N LEU A 279 3.98 2.07 -21.21
CA LEU A 279 3.29 1.36 -20.12
C LEU A 279 2.84 2.31 -19.01
N LEU A 280 3.66 3.29 -18.64
CA LEU A 280 3.28 4.31 -17.67
C LEU A 280 2.13 5.21 -18.17
N LEU A 281 2.12 5.54 -19.47
CA LEU A 281 1.00 6.27 -20.08
C LEU A 281 -0.29 5.44 -20.12
N ILE A 282 -0.20 4.17 -20.52
CA ILE A 282 -1.33 3.24 -20.51
C ILE A 282 -1.90 3.13 -19.09
N SER A 283 -1.03 3.00 -18.09
CA SER A 283 -1.42 2.96 -16.69
C SER A 283 -2.12 4.24 -16.22
N GLY A 284 -1.59 5.42 -16.58
CA GLY A 284 -2.24 6.71 -16.28
C GLY A 284 -3.63 6.85 -16.94
N ILE A 285 -3.77 6.39 -18.18
CA ILE A 285 -5.07 6.35 -18.87
C ILE A 285 -6.02 5.38 -18.17
N ALA A 286 -5.53 4.20 -17.75
CA ALA A 286 -6.31 3.22 -17.01
C ALA A 286 -6.77 3.75 -15.64
N PHE A 287 -5.94 4.51 -14.92
CA PHE A 287 -6.36 5.23 -13.71
C PHE A 287 -7.49 6.22 -14.00
N PHE A 288 -7.36 7.03 -15.06
CA PHE A 288 -8.40 7.97 -15.46
C PHE A 288 -9.72 7.27 -15.79
N ILE A 289 -9.68 6.22 -16.62
CA ILE A 289 -10.86 5.41 -16.95
C ILE A 289 -11.46 4.78 -15.70
N LYS A 290 -10.63 4.19 -14.82
CA LYS A 290 -11.08 3.62 -13.53
C LYS A 290 -11.86 4.64 -12.71
N HIS A 291 -11.31 5.83 -12.52
CA HIS A 291 -11.93 6.87 -11.70
C HIS A 291 -13.18 7.45 -12.36
N LEU A 292 -13.18 7.61 -13.69
CA LEU A 292 -14.35 8.04 -14.44
C LEU A 292 -15.48 7.01 -14.34
N LEU A 293 -15.18 5.72 -14.49
CA LEU A 293 -16.15 4.64 -14.29
C LEU A 293 -16.77 4.66 -12.89
N MET A 294 -15.97 4.98 -11.87
CA MET A 294 -16.48 5.10 -10.50
C MET A 294 -17.44 6.30 -10.37
N LEU A 295 -17.11 7.44 -10.98
CA LEU A 295 -17.97 8.63 -10.97
C LEU A 295 -19.33 8.38 -11.65
N ILE A 296 -19.35 7.70 -12.79
CA ILE A 296 -20.57 7.47 -13.59
C ILE A 296 -21.28 6.16 -13.23
N ALA A 297 -20.86 5.46 -12.18
CA ALA A 297 -21.41 4.15 -11.82
C ALA A 297 -22.88 4.27 -11.41
N PRO A 298 -23.84 3.63 -12.13
CA PRO A 298 -25.24 3.62 -11.74
C PRO A 298 -25.57 2.50 -10.73
N ASN A 299 -24.69 1.50 -10.60
CA ASN A 299 -24.88 0.33 -9.75
C ASN A 299 -23.52 -0.37 -9.48
N MET A 300 -23.56 -1.41 -8.65
CA MET A 300 -22.38 -2.19 -8.25
C MET A 300 -21.66 -2.89 -9.41
N VAL A 301 -22.33 -3.21 -10.53
CA VAL A 301 -21.67 -3.86 -11.67
C VAL A 301 -20.59 -2.96 -12.25
N VAL A 302 -20.89 -1.67 -12.41
CA VAL A 302 -19.90 -0.70 -12.93
C VAL A 302 -18.78 -0.45 -11.91
N VAL A 303 -19.07 -0.52 -10.61
CA VAL A 303 -18.04 -0.47 -9.56
C VAL A 303 -17.07 -1.66 -9.70
N TYR A 304 -17.57 -2.88 -9.94
CA TYR A 304 -16.71 -4.04 -10.15
C TYR A 304 -15.87 -3.93 -11.41
N ILE A 305 -16.42 -3.38 -12.50
CA ILE A 305 -15.65 -3.09 -13.73
C ILE A 305 -14.57 -2.05 -13.45
N SER A 306 -14.87 -0.99 -12.70
CA SER A 306 -13.89 0.01 -12.24
C SER A 306 -12.78 -0.64 -11.40
N GLN A 307 -13.11 -1.57 -10.50
CA GLN A 307 -12.10 -2.31 -9.76
C GLN A 307 -11.27 -3.25 -10.63
N ALA A 308 -11.84 -3.86 -11.67
CA ALA A 308 -11.08 -4.68 -12.60
C ALA A 308 -10.03 -3.88 -13.39
N MET A 309 -10.27 -2.57 -13.62
CA MET A 309 -9.27 -1.67 -14.24
C MET A 309 -7.99 -1.50 -13.40
N GLN A 310 -7.99 -1.88 -12.11
CA GLN A 310 -6.80 -1.95 -11.26
C GLN A 310 -5.64 -2.71 -11.93
N MET A 311 -5.99 -3.77 -12.67
CA MET A 311 -5.05 -4.63 -13.40
C MET A 311 -4.23 -3.86 -14.45
N PHE A 312 -4.82 -2.84 -15.08
CA PHE A 312 -4.15 -2.02 -16.08
C PHE A 312 -3.57 -0.73 -15.48
N ALA A 313 -4.13 -0.28 -14.36
CA ALA A 313 -3.69 0.90 -13.64
C ALA A 313 -2.55 0.54 -12.67
N TYR A 314 -2.87 0.23 -11.42
CA TYR A 314 -1.92 0.00 -10.34
C TYR A 314 -0.92 -1.14 -10.63
N ALA A 315 -1.41 -2.27 -11.13
CA ALA A 315 -0.55 -3.46 -11.34
C ALA A 315 0.53 -3.25 -12.41
N ILE A 316 0.28 -2.39 -13.40
CA ILE A 316 1.28 -2.00 -14.40
C ILE A 316 2.17 -0.89 -13.84
N PHE A 317 1.59 0.09 -13.15
CA PHE A 317 2.31 1.26 -12.63
C PHE A 317 3.50 0.89 -11.76
N ILE A 318 3.28 0.01 -10.78
CA ILE A 318 4.29 -0.34 -9.78
C ILE A 318 5.58 -0.89 -10.41
N PRO A 319 5.54 -2.00 -11.18
CA PRO A 319 6.75 -2.52 -11.82
C PRO A 319 7.28 -1.59 -12.92
N ALA A 320 6.41 -0.98 -13.74
CA ALA A 320 6.85 -0.08 -14.81
C ALA A 320 7.57 1.16 -14.26
N GLY A 321 7.09 1.73 -13.15
CA GLY A 321 7.74 2.84 -12.45
C GLY A 321 9.13 2.45 -11.96
N ALA A 322 9.28 1.23 -11.45
CA ALA A 322 10.57 0.73 -11.02
C ALA A 322 11.56 0.59 -12.18
N TYR A 323 11.13 0.01 -13.31
CA TYR A 323 11.94 -0.07 -14.52
C TYR A 323 12.25 1.30 -15.13
N PHE A 324 11.33 2.25 -15.03
CA PHE A 324 11.51 3.60 -15.54
C PHE A 324 12.64 4.32 -14.82
N VAL A 325 12.68 4.22 -13.49
CA VAL A 325 13.79 4.72 -12.67
C VAL A 325 15.11 4.07 -13.09
N ASN A 326 15.13 2.74 -13.24
CA ASN A 326 16.34 2.02 -13.61
C ASN A 326 16.88 2.43 -15.00
N GLN A 327 16.01 2.71 -15.97
CA GLN A 327 16.39 3.13 -17.32
C GLN A 327 16.74 4.63 -17.44
N THR A 328 16.23 5.47 -16.55
CA THR A 328 16.34 6.95 -16.69
C THR A 328 17.43 7.55 -15.81
N MET A 329 17.82 6.87 -14.74
CA MET A 329 18.69 7.44 -13.69
C MET A 329 20.03 6.74 -13.58
N ALA A 330 21.05 7.51 -13.21
CA ALA A 330 22.36 6.98 -12.82
C ALA A 330 22.21 6.04 -11.62
N ARG A 331 23.08 5.02 -11.54
CA ARG A 331 23.01 3.94 -10.55
C ARG A 331 22.86 4.43 -9.10
N LEU A 332 23.62 5.47 -8.72
CA LEU A 332 23.58 6.07 -7.38
C LEU A 332 22.26 6.78 -7.06
N ASP A 333 21.51 7.19 -8.08
CA ASP A 333 20.25 7.92 -7.95
C ASP A 333 19.01 7.03 -8.05
N GLN A 334 19.16 5.76 -8.47
CA GLN A 334 18.02 4.84 -8.66
C GLN A 334 17.25 4.59 -7.36
N VAL A 335 17.94 4.43 -6.22
CA VAL A 335 17.27 4.31 -4.92
C VAL A 335 16.47 5.58 -4.59
N LYS A 336 17.06 6.74 -4.89
CA LYS A 336 16.43 8.07 -4.99
C LYS A 336 15.07 8.02 -5.70
N GLY A 337 15.12 7.64 -6.98
CA GLY A 337 13.96 7.57 -7.85
C GLY A 337 12.87 6.64 -7.34
N GLN A 338 13.22 5.43 -6.89
CA GLN A 338 12.23 4.50 -6.33
C GLN A 338 11.54 5.07 -5.10
N ALA A 339 12.30 5.74 -4.22
CA ALA A 339 11.74 6.41 -3.05
C ALA A 339 10.73 7.48 -3.46
N TYR A 340 11.02 8.30 -4.48
CA TYR A 340 10.08 9.31 -4.96
C TYR A 340 8.82 8.73 -5.62
N ILE A 341 8.92 7.59 -6.31
CA ILE A 341 7.72 6.86 -6.78
C ILE A 341 6.86 6.42 -5.60
N ASN A 342 7.45 5.82 -4.58
CA ASN A 342 6.71 5.41 -3.38
C ASN A 342 6.12 6.61 -2.63
N CYS A 343 6.87 7.73 -2.53
CA CYS A 343 6.36 8.98 -1.96
C CYS A 343 5.13 9.49 -2.70
N SER A 344 5.01 9.27 -4.02
CA SER A 344 3.81 9.68 -4.75
C SER A 344 2.55 8.98 -4.27
N ILE A 345 2.66 7.69 -3.91
CA ILE A 345 1.58 6.89 -3.34
C ILE A 345 1.17 7.45 -1.98
N THR A 346 2.15 7.68 -1.11
CA THR A 346 1.90 8.15 0.25
C THR A 346 1.36 9.58 0.27
N LEU A 347 1.93 10.50 -0.51
CA LEU A 347 1.43 11.88 -0.62
C LEU A 347 0.01 11.90 -1.20
N GLY A 348 -0.24 11.11 -2.25
CA GLY A 348 -1.58 10.93 -2.80
C GLY A 348 -2.57 10.51 -1.70
N GLY A 349 -2.19 9.52 -0.89
CA GLY A 349 -2.98 9.03 0.25
C GLY A 349 -3.24 10.09 1.32
N VAL A 350 -2.20 10.77 1.80
CA VAL A 350 -2.33 11.81 2.83
C VAL A 350 -3.26 12.94 2.36
N PHE A 351 -3.06 13.44 1.15
CA PHE A 351 -3.92 14.50 0.61
C PHE A 351 -5.34 13.99 0.36
N SER A 352 -5.51 12.78 -0.15
CA SER A 352 -6.83 12.22 -0.41
C SER A 352 -7.61 12.00 0.87
N SER A 353 -7.01 11.39 1.91
CA SER A 353 -7.69 11.15 3.16
C SER A 353 -8.17 12.49 3.76
N LEU A 354 -7.33 13.53 3.81
CA LEU A 354 -7.73 14.85 4.34
C LEU A 354 -8.80 15.56 3.50
N ILE A 355 -8.57 15.70 2.20
CA ILE A 355 -9.43 16.51 1.32
C ILE A 355 -10.76 15.77 1.10
N CYS A 356 -10.71 14.50 0.68
CA CYS A 356 -11.90 13.75 0.31
C CYS A 356 -12.79 13.43 1.52
N GLY A 357 -12.22 13.23 2.71
CA GLY A 357 -12.99 13.10 3.95
C GLY A 357 -13.85 14.34 4.21
N ARG A 358 -13.29 15.54 4.02
CA ARG A 358 -14.05 16.79 4.15
C ARG A 358 -15.08 16.97 3.03
N LEU A 359 -14.72 16.61 1.79
CA LEU A 359 -15.66 16.70 0.65
C LEU A 359 -16.88 15.81 0.84
N LEU A 360 -16.70 14.60 1.40
CA LEU A 360 -17.79 13.69 1.73
C LEU A 360 -18.78 14.31 2.71
N ASP A 361 -18.29 14.92 3.80
CA ASP A 361 -19.15 15.53 4.81
C ASP A 361 -19.93 16.74 4.28
N VAL A 362 -19.38 17.50 3.32
CA VAL A 362 -20.01 18.75 2.82
C VAL A 362 -20.93 18.51 1.62
N LYS A 363 -20.53 17.66 0.67
CA LYS A 363 -21.23 17.48 -0.62
C LYS A 363 -21.42 16.02 -1.04
N GLY A 364 -21.01 15.06 -0.22
CA GLY A 364 -21.19 13.63 -0.49
C GLY A 364 -20.23 13.03 -1.52
N PRO A 365 -20.38 11.72 -1.79
CA PRO A 365 -19.42 10.93 -2.58
C PRO A 365 -19.37 11.34 -4.05
N HIS A 366 -20.48 11.78 -4.65
CA HIS A 366 -20.49 12.20 -6.05
C HIS A 366 -19.58 13.41 -6.30
N PHE A 367 -19.64 14.45 -5.45
CA PHE A 367 -18.75 15.61 -5.59
C PHE A 367 -17.28 15.26 -5.34
N MET A 368 -17.01 14.39 -4.36
CA MET A 368 -15.68 13.86 -4.12
C MET A 368 -15.11 13.13 -5.36
N LEU A 369 -15.93 12.33 -6.05
CA LEU A 369 -15.54 11.63 -7.27
C LEU A 369 -15.29 12.58 -8.44
N ILE A 370 -16.07 13.66 -8.59
CA ILE A 370 -15.80 14.72 -9.60
C ILE A 370 -14.39 15.30 -9.37
N VAL A 371 -14.08 15.69 -8.14
CA VAL A 371 -12.76 16.24 -7.79
C VAL A 371 -11.66 15.21 -8.07
N SER A 372 -11.89 13.96 -7.70
CA SER A 372 -10.95 12.85 -7.95
C SER A 372 -10.65 12.66 -9.45
N VAL A 373 -11.68 12.70 -10.30
CA VAL A 373 -11.53 12.59 -11.76
C VAL A 373 -10.78 13.80 -12.34
N ILE A 374 -11.11 15.02 -11.91
CA ILE A 374 -10.41 16.24 -12.36
C ILE A 374 -8.93 16.19 -11.98
N VAL A 375 -8.62 15.82 -10.74
CA VAL A 375 -7.23 15.68 -10.26
C VAL A 375 -6.51 14.61 -11.07
N THR A 376 -7.14 13.47 -11.34
CA THR A 376 -6.56 12.41 -12.17
C THR A 376 -6.28 12.87 -13.59
N LEU A 377 -7.20 13.63 -14.19
CA LEU A 377 -7.03 14.19 -15.53
C LEU A 377 -5.85 15.17 -15.59
N ALA A 378 -5.73 16.05 -14.60
CA ALA A 378 -4.58 16.94 -14.46
C ALA A 378 -3.28 16.13 -14.34
N GLY A 379 -3.28 15.09 -13.51
CA GLY A 379 -2.16 14.15 -13.38
C GLY A 379 -1.78 13.48 -14.70
N LEU A 380 -2.78 13.09 -15.51
CA LEU A 380 -2.57 12.46 -16.82
C LEU A 380 -1.92 13.44 -17.80
N VAL A 381 -2.41 14.68 -17.85
CA VAL A 381 -1.81 15.73 -18.69
C VAL A 381 -0.36 15.99 -18.28
N ILE A 382 -0.10 16.11 -16.97
CA ILE A 382 1.25 16.30 -16.42
C ILE A 382 2.16 15.12 -16.81
N ALA A 383 1.71 13.87 -16.64
CA ALA A 383 2.46 12.67 -16.98
C ALA A 383 2.76 12.59 -18.49
N VAL A 384 1.80 12.96 -19.36
CA VAL A 384 2.01 13.01 -20.81
C VAL A 384 3.09 14.03 -21.18
N VAL A 385 3.04 15.24 -20.61
CA VAL A 385 4.04 16.28 -20.84
C VAL A 385 5.43 15.82 -20.36
N ALA A 386 5.50 15.26 -19.15
CA ALA A 386 6.72 14.75 -18.55
C ALA A 386 7.39 13.66 -19.40
N LEU A 387 6.62 12.64 -19.81
CA LEU A 387 7.16 11.48 -20.53
C LEU A 387 7.52 11.81 -21.98
N LYS A 388 6.80 12.72 -22.64
CA LYS A 388 7.16 13.23 -23.98
C LYS A 388 8.39 14.14 -23.94
N GLY A 389 8.54 14.97 -22.92
CA GLY A 389 9.73 15.83 -22.75
C GLY A 389 11.02 15.01 -22.66
N LEU A 390 10.98 13.87 -21.97
CA LEU A 390 12.10 12.93 -21.84
C LEU A 390 12.47 12.20 -23.14
N SER A 391 11.61 12.19 -24.16
CA SER A 391 11.93 11.61 -25.48
C SER A 391 12.80 12.56 -26.33
N LYS A 392 12.65 13.88 -26.17
CA LYS A 392 13.39 14.89 -26.94
C LYS A 392 14.85 15.08 -26.50
N HIS A 393 15.20 14.76 -25.26
CA HIS A 393 16.59 14.85 -24.77
C HIS A 393 17.46 13.65 -25.20
N SER A 394 16.86 12.46 -25.32
CA SER A 394 17.58 11.26 -25.78
C SER A 394 17.97 11.30 -27.27
N THR A 395 17.30 12.13 -28.07
CA THR A 395 17.56 12.29 -29.51
C THR A 395 18.49 13.45 -29.85
N ARG A 396 18.85 14.29 -28.86
CA ARG A 396 19.82 15.39 -29.03
C ARG A 396 21.25 15.01 -28.63
N ASN A 397 21.41 13.91 -27.89
CA ASN A 397 22.70 13.42 -27.37
C ASN A 397 23.13 12.09 -27.98
N ALA A 398 22.43 11.63 -29.03
CA ALA A 398 22.82 10.54 -29.92
C ALA A 398 23.08 11.17 -31.29
#